data_AF-A0A1Q6PTP0-F1
#
_entry.id   AF-A0A1Q6PTP0-F1
#
_cell.length_a   1.000
_cell.length_b   1.000
_cell.length_c   1.000
_cell.angle_alpha   90.00
_cell.angle_beta   90.00
_cell.angle_gamma   90.00
#
_symmetry.space_group_name_H-M   'P 1'
#
loop_
_entity.id
_entity.type
_entity.pdbx_description
1 polymer ?
#
loop_
_entity_poly.entity_id
_entity_poly.type
_entity_poly.pdbx_seq_one_letter_code
_entity_poly.pdbx_strand_id
1 'polypeptide(L)' 'MPESTFILRFTHYDSSEIEEQEHTTAAAAWEAFRCFAEPDSFEIYSRIELVEHNWEEKQEYPLAQMTFLA' A
#
# COMPACT_ATOMS: atom_id res chain seq x y z
N MET A 1 9.55 -19.42 -2.48
CA MET A 1 8.65 -18.25 -2.36
C MET A 1 9.51 -17.09 -1.88
N PRO A 2 9.24 -15.83 -2.28
CA PRO A 2 9.98 -14.70 -1.73
C PRO A 2 9.84 -14.69 -0.19
N GLU A 3 10.91 -14.33 0.51
CA GLU A 3 10.94 -14.29 1.98
C GLU A 3 9.98 -13.21 2.53
N SER A 4 9.73 -12.17 1.72
CA SER A 4 8.76 -11.11 1.98
C SER A 4 7.85 -10.87 0.79
N THR A 5 6.60 -10.50 1.06
CA THR A 5 5.67 -9.89 0.09
C THR A 5 5.46 -8.43 0.46
N PHE A 6 5.23 -7.55 -0.51
CA PHE A 6 4.93 -6.14 -0.27
C PHE A 6 3.46 -5.89 -0.58
N ILE A 7 2.75 -5.20 0.30
CA ILE A 7 1.31 -4.99 0.23
C ILE A 7 1.06 -3.50 0.17
N LEU A 8 0.31 -3.06 -0.84
CA LEU A 8 -0.30 -1.74 -0.88
C LEU A 8 -1.71 -1.86 -0.32
N ARG A 9 -2.02 -1.12 0.75
CA ARG A 9 -3.36 -1.05 1.34
C ARG A 9 -3.99 0.29 1.02
N PHE A 10 -5.13 0.26 0.36
CA PHE A 10 -5.88 1.44 -0.02
C PHE A 10 -7.12 1.57 0.87
N THR A 11 -7.22 2.70 1.55
CA THR A 11 -8.40 3.07 2.34
C THR A 11 -9.20 4.08 1.53
N HIS A 12 -10.44 3.75 1.17
CA HIS A 12 -11.33 4.67 0.44
C HIS A 12 -11.92 5.74 1.37
N TYR A 13 -12.38 6.87 0.82
CA TYR A 13 -13.18 7.84 1.59
C TYR A 13 -14.62 7.37 1.83
N ASP A 14 -15.24 6.78 0.81
CA ASP A 14 -16.67 6.45 0.79
C ASP A 14 -16.97 5.02 1.26
N SER A 15 -15.94 4.18 1.39
CA SER A 15 -16.08 2.78 1.79
C SER A 15 -15.20 2.42 2.98
N SER A 16 -15.72 1.56 3.84
CA SER A 16 -14.96 0.91 4.92
C SER A 16 -14.12 -0.27 4.42
N GLU A 17 -14.25 -0.64 3.14
CA GLU A 17 -13.45 -1.71 2.55
C GLU A 17 -12.00 -1.23 2.30
N ILE A 18 -11.06 -2.10 2.65
CA ILE A 18 -9.64 -1.91 2.38
C ILE A 18 -9.31 -2.75 1.16
N GLU A 19 -8.87 -2.11 0.09
CA GLU A 19 -8.33 -2.81 -1.07
C GLU A 19 -6.84 -3.12 -0.81
N GLU A 20 -6.41 -4.34 -1.13
CA GLU A 20 -5.02 -4.77 -0.96
C GLU A 20 -4.44 -5.21 -2.30
N GLN A 21 -3.24 -4.73 -2.63
CA GLN A 21 -2.48 -5.14 -3.81
C GLN A 21 -1.12 -5.69 -3.40
N GLU A 22 -0.89 -6.96 -3.68
CA GLU A 22 0.36 -7.66 -3.37
C GLU A 22 1.40 -7.55 -4.49
N HIS A 23 2.65 -7.40 -4.09
CA HIS A 23 3.82 -7.28 -4.95
C HIS A 23 4.93 -8.22 -4.45
N THR A 24 5.58 -8.92 -5.37
CA THR A 24 6.65 -9.88 -5.04
C THR A 24 8.02 -9.23 -4.84
N THR A 25 8.17 -7.95 -5.17
CA THR A 25 9.43 -7.21 -5.01
C THR A 25 9.18 -5.81 -4.46
N ALA A 26 10.11 -5.32 -3.64
CA ALA A 26 10.05 -3.97 -3.08
C ALA A 26 10.03 -2.92 -4.20
N ALA A 27 10.85 -3.11 -5.24
CA ALA A 27 10.95 -2.17 -6.36
C ALA A 27 9.60 -1.94 -7.04
N ALA A 28 8.90 -3.02 -7.42
CA ALA A 28 7.58 -2.93 -8.03
C ALA A 28 6.54 -2.27 -7.11
N ALA A 29 6.56 -2.62 -5.82
CA ALA A 29 5.64 -2.04 -4.85
C ALA A 29 5.87 -0.53 -4.66
N TRP A 30 7.13 -0.11 -4.60
CA TRP A 30 7.50 1.30 -4.50
C TRP A 30 7.20 2.09 -5.78
N GLU A 31 7.37 1.50 -6.96
CA GLU A 31 6.96 2.12 -8.21
C GLU A 31 5.45 2.31 -8.27
N ALA A 32 4.67 1.28 -7.92
CA ALA A 32 3.22 1.37 -7.83
C ALA A 32 2.77 2.41 -6.80
N PHE A 33 3.34 2.41 -5.59
CA PHE A 33 3.04 3.38 -4.54
C PHE A 33 3.21 4.83 -5.02
N ARG A 34 4.29 5.10 -5.75
CA ARG A 34 4.58 6.44 -6.29
C ARG A 34 3.62 6.85 -7.40
N CYS A 35 3.04 5.92 -8.16
CA CYS A 35 2.03 6.26 -9.16
C CYS A 35 0.81 6.91 -8.50
N PHE A 36 0.37 6.41 -7.34
CA PHE A 36 -0.77 6.98 -6.60
C PHE A 36 -0.49 8.32 -5.91
N ALA A 37 0.71 8.89 -6.08
CA ALA A 37 1.03 10.25 -5.66
C ALA A 37 0.50 11.31 -6.64
N GLU A 38 -0.71 11.12 -7.18
CA GLU A 38 -1.32 11.94 -8.23
C GLU A 38 -2.72 12.43 -7.86
N PRO A 39 -3.13 13.66 -8.27
CA PRO A 39 -4.39 14.32 -7.91
C PRO A 39 -5.64 13.43 -7.92
N ASP A 40 -5.82 12.62 -8.96
CA ASP A 40 -6.96 11.71 -9.09
C ASP A 40 -7.05 10.70 -7.93
N SER A 41 -5.90 10.22 -7.44
CA SER A 41 -5.87 9.27 -6.32
C SER A 41 -6.32 9.92 -5.00
N PHE A 42 -6.15 11.23 -4.85
CA PHE A 42 -6.61 11.99 -3.67
C PHE A 42 -8.13 12.15 -3.63
N GLU A 43 -8.84 11.97 -4.75
CA GLU A 43 -10.30 12.04 -4.78
C GLU A 43 -10.95 10.70 -4.38
N ILE A 44 -10.20 9.60 -4.47
CA ILE A 44 -10.70 8.24 -4.29
C ILE A 44 -10.31 7.68 -2.91
N TYR A 45 -9.04 7.85 -2.53
CA TYR A 45 -8.47 7.23 -1.34
C TYR A 45 -8.22 8.27 -0.25
N SER A 46 -8.51 7.92 1.00
CA SER A 46 -8.14 8.70 2.17
C SER A 46 -6.72 8.40 2.64
N ARG A 47 -6.26 7.16 2.40
CA ARG A 47 -4.94 6.69 2.82
C ARG A 47 -4.47 5.55 1.95
N ILE A 48 -3.18 5.55 1.62
CA ILE A 48 -2.51 4.44 0.96
C ILE A 48 -1.28 4.07 1.80
N GLU A 49 -1.14 2.80 2.16
CA GLU A 49 -0.03 2.30 2.96
C GLU A 49 0.79 1.31 2.14
N LEU A 50 2.11 1.37 2.26
CA LEU A 50 3.02 0.35 1.76
C LEU A 50 3.58 -0.42 2.95
N VAL A 51 3.34 -1.73 2.96
CA VAL A 51 3.69 -2.64 4.05
C VAL A 51 4.54 -3.77 3.48
N GLU A 52 5.58 -4.18 4.19
CA GLU A 52 6.29 -5.43 3.94
C GLU A 52 5.73 -6.51 4.86
N HIS A 53 5.26 -7.61 4.30
CA HIS A 53 4.89 -8.82 5.02
C HIS A 53 6.07 -9.81 4.97
N ASN A 54 6.77 -9.97 6.09
CA ASN A 54 7.81 -10.99 6.24
C ASN A 54 7.16 -12.33 6.62
N TRP A 55 7.27 -13.33 5.75
CA TRP A 55 6.65 -14.64 5.96
C TRP A 55 7.38 -15.52 6.97
N GLU A 56 8.68 -15.29 7.19
CA GLU A 56 9.48 -16.01 8.18
C GLU A 56 9.09 -15.58 9.60
N GLU A 57 9.00 -14.27 9.83
CA GLU A 57 8.63 -13.69 11.12
C GLU A 57 7.11 -13.64 11.33
N LYS A 58 6.32 -13.84 10.26
CA LYS A 58 4.86 -13.65 10.23
C LYS A 58 4.46 -12.27 10.73
N GLN A 59 5.23 -11.27 10.34
CA GLN A 59 5.11 -9.90 10.81
C GLN A 59 5.06 -8.93 9.64
N GLU A 60 4.26 -7.89 9.83
CA GLU A 60 4.14 -6.78 8.90
C GLU A 60 4.96 -5.58 9.38
N TYR A 61 5.71 -4.99 8.47
CA TYR A 61 6.52 -3.80 8.67
C TYR A 61 5.99 -2.66 7.80
N PRO A 62 5.43 -1.60 8.39
CA PRO A 62 5.01 -0.44 7.61
C PRO A 62 6.25 0.27 7.04
N LEU A 63 6.31 0.40 5.72
CA LEU A 63 7.43 1.03 5.02
C LEU A 63 7.15 2.50 4.70
N ALA A 64 5.93 2.80 4.25
CA ALA A 64 5.50 4.15 3.93
C ALA A 64 3.99 4.31 4.02
N GLN A 65 3.53 5.54 4.14
CA GLN A 65 2.12 5.89 4.02
C GLN A 65 1.96 7.23 3.32
N MET A 66 0.86 7.35 2.58
CA MET A 66 0.33 8.59 2.05
C MET A 66 -1.05 8.79 2.66
N THR A 67 -1.26 9.96 3.24
CA THR A 67 -2.55 10.34 3.81
C THR A 67 -3.03 11.56 3.07
N PHE A 68 -4.28 11.49 2.66
CA PHE A 68 -4.92 12.53 1.88
C PHE A 68 -5.93 13.22 2.79
N LEU A 69 -5.86 14.54 2.86
CA LEU A 69 -6.81 15.34 3.60
C LEU A 69 -7.82 15.88 2.59
N ALA A 70 -9.09 15.52 2.79
CA ALA A 70 -10.21 16.09 2.05
C ALA A 70 -10.43 17.57 2.41
#